data_AF-V9KNY4-F1
#
_entry.id   AF-V9KNY4-F1
#
_cell.length_a   1.000
_cell.length_b   1.000
_cell.length_c   1.000
_cell.angle_alpha   90.00
_cell.angle_beta   90.00
_cell.angle_gamma   90.00
#
_symmetry.space_group_name_H-M   'P 1'
#
loop_
_entity.id
_entity.type
_entity.pdbx_description
1 polymer ?
#
loop_
_entity_poly.entity_id
_entity_poly.type
_entity_poly.pdbx_seq_one_letter_code
_entity_poly.pdbx_strand_id
1 'polypeptide(L)'
;CRLELQTLREEWAVRLEGMREAGWEQTGRLESRLREHQEQHKAEVTELRAAHARDRAALAEEARQSGERGRREAERLGEQLEGAVRERDALREAASAAERELDGRDTLIQQLRTYIGRLVPDERREAEAREEREELDRSVKSLEKERETLRATAELLNVRLAALTDILALQEAEPDVQVHSPGTSGKPALLTRWREKVFALMVQLKSQEMRHAGDTGRLRAKIAGAEDELRDERRERAVLLRTLQARAAELDMERMQNRTLREERAGAMADASRVKEASERDGSCLRHLRDVVNGFSQKCLEQEAGLKAGMSRLGNLGHRVAFASRRIGTAQALLARKEALVRLQLQEEPREEEPDMGRRTLDELEAEVKSLNGERDRLARELRLNSQLIEGKVTEARDKFNAALKEQQAATGRLREELGERTASQQRLEQERSETQRRLQEAQRRIEELSADLARQQESCQRSLQEKVMEVESCAAARVAEAEKRLDEVRREHTKAVVALRQVERRSARERERAQESAERREKDRERELESLRKQLQELERDRNLLTATLRQEGLIGQVKRNRASAKMSAGGTLPEKDTRVLATLRPQARTGQVRRKGSSEEPLESVLEDLTALTAAVMGSEEESDP
;
A
#
# COMPACT_ATOMS: atom_id res chain seq x y z
N CYS A 1 84.41 -119.76 60.18
CA CYS A 1 84.27 -118.83 61.32
C CYS A 1 84.77 -117.39 61.06
N ARG A 2 86.09 -117.09 60.91
CA ARG A 2 86.53 -115.68 60.70
C ARG A 2 86.19 -115.12 59.31
N LEU A 3 86.28 -115.92 58.26
CA LEU A 3 85.98 -115.51 56.88
C LEU A 3 84.48 -115.26 56.64
N GLU A 4 83.59 -116.10 57.19
CA GLU A 4 82.12 -115.94 57.04
C GLU A 4 81.58 -114.72 57.80
N LEU A 5 82.23 -114.32 58.91
CA LEU A 5 81.90 -113.09 59.62
C LEU A 5 82.39 -111.84 58.87
N GLN A 6 83.45 -111.94 58.07
CA GLN A 6 83.90 -110.84 57.21
C GLN A 6 82.98 -110.68 56.00
N THR A 7 82.62 -111.76 55.32
CA THR A 7 81.70 -111.69 54.17
C THR A 7 80.33 -111.17 54.57
N LEU A 8 79.77 -111.61 55.70
CA LEU A 8 78.51 -111.06 56.21
C LEU A 8 78.65 -109.58 56.59
N ARG A 9 79.75 -109.16 57.20
CA ARG A 9 79.99 -107.74 57.51
C ARG A 9 80.11 -106.88 56.26
N GLU A 10 80.75 -107.39 55.23
CA GLU A 10 80.88 -106.73 53.92
C GLU A 10 79.53 -106.67 53.20
N GLU A 11 78.74 -107.76 53.19
CA GLU A 11 77.39 -107.77 52.63
C GLU A 11 76.43 -106.82 53.38
N TRP A 12 76.52 -106.77 54.70
CA TRP A 12 75.75 -105.82 55.50
C TRP A 12 76.22 -104.38 55.28
N ALA A 13 77.52 -104.13 55.11
CA ALA A 13 78.05 -102.81 54.78
C ALA A 13 77.58 -102.34 53.40
N VAL A 14 77.66 -103.20 52.38
CA VAL A 14 77.16 -102.91 51.02
C VAL A 14 75.65 -102.69 51.01
N ARG A 15 74.87 -103.47 51.77
CA ARG A 15 73.43 -103.21 51.92
C ARG A 15 73.13 -101.91 52.65
N LEU A 16 73.91 -101.56 53.68
CA LEU A 16 73.75 -100.29 54.38
C LEU A 16 74.12 -99.09 53.49
N GLU A 17 75.19 -99.21 52.71
CA GLU A 17 75.63 -98.22 51.74
C GLU A 17 74.61 -98.08 50.61
N GLY A 18 74.11 -99.17 50.04
CA GLY A 18 73.04 -99.14 49.03
C GLY A 18 71.73 -98.55 49.56
N MET A 19 71.35 -98.81 50.82
CA MET A 19 70.19 -98.15 51.46
C MET A 19 70.43 -96.66 51.70
N ARG A 20 71.66 -96.26 52.05
CA ARG A 20 72.03 -94.83 52.18
C ARG A 20 72.01 -94.14 50.84
N GLU A 21 72.62 -94.72 49.80
CA GLU A 21 72.63 -94.19 48.43
C GLU A 21 71.23 -94.08 47.85
N ALA A 22 70.39 -95.12 47.99
CA ALA A 22 68.99 -95.06 47.60
C ALA A 22 68.22 -93.98 48.39
N GLY A 23 68.52 -93.80 49.67
CA GLY A 23 68.00 -92.72 50.50
C GLY A 23 68.41 -91.33 49.99
N TRP A 24 69.70 -91.15 49.65
CA TRP A 24 70.24 -89.92 49.07
C TRP A 24 69.68 -89.61 47.68
N GLU A 25 69.49 -90.62 46.85
CA GLU A 25 68.83 -90.45 45.55
C GLU A 25 67.35 -90.08 45.72
N GLN A 26 66.64 -90.70 46.67
CA GLN A 26 65.25 -90.37 46.95
C GLN A 26 65.11 -88.95 47.51
N THR A 27 65.95 -88.54 48.48
CA THR A 27 65.95 -87.17 48.99
C THR A 27 66.32 -86.17 47.91
N GLY A 28 67.32 -86.47 47.07
CA GLY A 28 67.69 -85.64 45.93
C GLY A 28 66.55 -85.48 44.90
N ARG A 29 65.83 -86.56 44.58
CA ARG A 29 64.65 -86.51 43.69
C ARG A 29 63.52 -85.69 44.31
N LEU A 30 63.28 -85.81 45.62
CA LEU A 30 62.27 -85.03 46.33
C LEU A 30 62.65 -83.54 46.39
N GLU A 31 63.92 -83.21 46.63
CA GLU A 31 64.41 -81.83 46.59
C GLU A 31 64.29 -81.21 45.20
N SER A 32 64.64 -81.96 44.15
CA SER A 32 64.46 -81.48 42.76
C SER A 32 62.99 -81.23 42.43
N ARG A 33 62.09 -82.15 42.80
CA ARG A 33 60.64 -81.94 42.64
C ARG A 33 60.13 -80.75 43.44
N LEU A 34 60.62 -80.54 44.65
CA LEU A 34 60.24 -79.38 45.47
C LEU A 34 60.73 -78.07 44.83
N ARG A 35 61.96 -78.04 44.29
CA ARG A 35 62.49 -76.88 43.56
C ARG A 35 61.69 -76.60 42.29
N GLU A 36 61.36 -77.62 41.51
CA GLU A 36 60.51 -77.49 40.31
C GLU A 36 59.14 -76.91 40.66
N HIS A 37 58.48 -77.43 41.69
CA HIS A 37 57.21 -76.86 42.17
C HIS A 37 57.35 -75.44 42.69
N GLN A 38 58.44 -75.10 43.38
CA GLN A 38 58.70 -73.73 43.83
C GLN A 38 58.91 -72.76 42.66
N GLU A 39 59.64 -73.15 41.62
CA GLU A 39 59.83 -72.32 40.43
C GLU A 39 58.54 -72.17 39.62
N GLN A 40 57.74 -73.24 39.50
CA GLN A 40 56.41 -73.19 38.89
C GLN A 40 55.50 -72.21 39.66
N HIS A 41 55.42 -72.32 40.98
CA HIS A 41 54.63 -71.39 41.79
C HIS A 41 55.14 -69.95 41.71
N LYS A 42 56.46 -69.73 41.65
CA LYS A 42 57.01 -68.38 41.44
C LYS A 42 56.60 -67.83 40.07
N ALA A 43 56.67 -68.64 39.01
CA ALA A 43 56.25 -68.24 37.66
C ALA A 43 54.75 -67.95 37.61
N GLU A 44 53.90 -68.79 38.22
CA GLU A 44 52.47 -68.55 38.33
C GLU A 44 52.18 -67.22 39.06
N VAL A 45 52.88 -66.96 40.16
CA VAL A 45 52.71 -65.70 40.92
C VAL A 45 53.18 -64.48 40.13
N THR A 46 54.27 -64.57 39.36
CA THR A 46 54.71 -63.45 38.52
C THR A 46 53.77 -63.21 37.34
N GLU A 47 53.24 -64.27 36.72
CA GLU A 47 52.23 -64.18 35.67
C GLU A 47 50.93 -63.56 36.18
N LEU A 48 50.43 -63.98 37.34
CA LEU A 48 49.25 -63.40 37.98
C LEU A 48 49.47 -61.94 38.36
N ARG A 49 50.64 -61.58 38.89
CA ARG A 49 50.99 -60.18 39.19
C ARG A 49 51.04 -59.34 37.92
N ALA A 50 51.59 -59.86 36.83
CA ALA A 50 51.64 -59.17 35.55
C ALA A 50 50.23 -59.00 34.95
N ALA A 51 49.38 -60.02 35.04
CA ALA A 51 47.97 -59.93 34.62
C ALA A 51 47.22 -58.86 35.43
N HIS A 52 47.32 -58.90 36.77
CA HIS A 52 46.71 -57.88 37.63
C HIS A 52 47.23 -56.46 37.37
N ALA A 53 48.51 -56.30 37.02
CA ALA A 53 49.06 -54.99 36.65
C ALA A 53 48.47 -54.47 35.34
N ARG A 54 48.25 -55.34 34.35
CA ARG A 54 47.57 -54.98 33.09
C ARG A 54 46.12 -54.60 33.33
N ASP A 55 45.39 -55.37 34.14
CA ASP A 55 43.99 -55.07 34.46
C ASP A 55 43.86 -53.73 35.20
N ARG A 56 44.76 -53.44 36.15
CA ARG A 56 44.81 -52.14 36.83
C ARG A 56 45.12 -50.99 35.87
N ALA A 57 46.02 -51.18 34.92
CA ALA A 57 46.33 -50.17 33.92
C ALA A 57 45.13 -49.94 32.98
N ALA A 58 44.46 -51.00 32.54
CA ALA A 58 43.25 -50.92 31.72
C ALA A 58 42.13 -50.17 32.46
N LEU A 59 41.84 -50.52 33.71
CA LEU A 59 40.84 -49.83 34.53
C LEU A 59 41.20 -48.36 34.79
N ALA A 60 42.50 -48.05 34.98
CA ALA A 60 42.95 -46.67 35.15
C ALA A 60 42.77 -45.85 33.87
N GLU A 61 43.04 -46.42 32.70
CA GLU A 61 42.77 -45.78 31.41
C GLU A 61 41.27 -45.61 31.14
N GLU A 62 40.45 -46.61 31.44
CA GLU A 62 38.99 -46.48 31.34
C GLU A 62 38.45 -45.38 32.27
N ALA A 63 38.95 -45.31 33.51
CA ALA A 63 38.60 -44.24 34.44
C ALA A 63 39.02 -42.86 33.91
N ARG A 64 40.23 -42.72 33.36
CA ARG A 64 40.69 -41.48 32.70
C ARG A 64 39.79 -41.09 31.53
N GLN A 65 39.49 -42.03 30.64
CA GLN A 65 38.64 -41.78 29.48
C GLN A 65 37.22 -41.39 29.89
N SER A 66 36.64 -42.03 30.90
CA SER A 66 35.33 -41.63 31.44
C SER A 66 35.37 -40.21 32.04
N GLY A 67 36.46 -39.85 32.72
CA GLY A 67 36.66 -38.52 33.29
C GLY A 67 36.80 -37.44 32.21
N GLU A 68 37.55 -37.72 31.14
CA GLU A 68 37.67 -36.82 29.99
C GLU A 68 36.36 -36.66 29.23
N ARG A 69 35.59 -37.74 29.04
CA ARG A 69 34.25 -37.67 28.44
C ARG A 69 33.33 -36.79 29.28
N GLY A 70 33.29 -37.00 30.59
CA GLY A 70 32.50 -36.18 31.51
C GLY A 70 32.91 -34.70 31.49
N ARG A 71 34.22 -34.39 31.42
CA ARG A 71 34.71 -33.01 31.30
C ARG A 71 34.26 -32.36 29.99
N ARG A 72 34.42 -33.05 28.84
CA ARG A 72 33.98 -32.54 27.54
C ARG A 72 32.47 -32.33 27.47
N GLU A 73 31.69 -33.21 28.10
CA GLU A 73 30.25 -33.04 28.22
C GLU A 73 29.89 -31.84 29.09
N ALA A 74 30.57 -31.65 30.22
CA ALA A 74 30.38 -30.48 31.09
C ALA A 74 30.74 -29.17 30.37
N GLU A 75 31.83 -29.13 29.62
CA GLU A 75 32.24 -27.98 28.80
C GLU A 75 31.19 -27.66 27.72
N ARG A 76 30.72 -28.68 26.97
CA ARG A 76 29.67 -28.52 25.96
C ARG A 76 28.36 -28.01 26.56
N LEU A 77 27.95 -28.53 27.70
CA LEU A 77 26.75 -28.07 28.41
C LEU A 77 26.95 -26.63 28.94
N GLY A 78 28.15 -26.29 29.39
CA GLY A 78 28.52 -24.93 29.78
C GLY A 78 28.40 -23.93 28.63
N GLU A 79 28.99 -24.25 27.47
CA GLU A 79 28.89 -23.43 26.25
C GLU A 79 27.43 -23.25 25.80
N GLN A 80 26.62 -24.30 25.86
CA GLN A 80 25.19 -24.25 25.56
C GLN A 80 24.43 -23.35 26.54
N LEU A 81 24.73 -23.45 27.84
CA LEU A 81 24.12 -22.62 28.87
C LEU A 81 24.48 -21.15 28.67
N GLU A 82 25.75 -20.84 28.40
CA GLU A 82 26.17 -19.47 28.11
C GLU A 82 25.53 -18.93 26.83
N GLY A 83 25.39 -19.75 25.79
CA GLY A 83 24.65 -19.41 24.57
C GLY A 83 23.20 -19.03 24.88
N ALA A 84 22.49 -19.89 25.63
CA ALA A 84 21.12 -19.64 26.04
C ALA A 84 20.97 -18.38 26.92
N VAL A 85 21.95 -18.10 27.80
CA VAL A 85 21.96 -16.87 28.62
C VAL A 85 22.13 -15.64 27.75
N ARG A 86 23.05 -15.66 26.77
CA ARG A 86 23.24 -14.54 25.82
C ARG A 86 21.98 -14.28 25.00
N GLU A 87 21.32 -15.34 24.53
CA GLU A 87 20.05 -15.22 23.79
C GLU A 87 18.93 -14.64 24.68
N ARG A 88 18.80 -15.13 25.92
CA ARG A 88 17.85 -14.58 26.89
C ARG A 88 18.08 -13.09 27.13
N ASP A 89 19.32 -12.68 27.31
CA ASP A 89 19.65 -11.28 27.60
C ASP A 89 19.40 -10.39 26.38
N ALA A 90 19.75 -10.84 25.17
CA ALA A 90 19.41 -10.15 23.93
C ALA A 90 17.90 -9.98 23.73
N LEU A 91 17.11 -11.02 24.02
CA LEU A 91 15.65 -10.96 23.96
C LEU A 91 15.08 -9.99 25.01
N ARG A 92 15.67 -9.95 26.21
CA ARG A 92 15.27 -9.02 27.27
C ARG A 92 15.55 -7.57 26.89
N GLU A 93 16.70 -7.30 26.28
CA GLU A 93 17.03 -5.99 25.76
C GLU A 93 16.07 -5.56 24.65
N ALA A 94 15.79 -6.45 23.69
CA ALA A 94 14.82 -6.21 22.62
C ALA A 94 13.41 -5.93 23.17
N ALA A 95 12.96 -6.67 24.19
CA ALA A 95 11.69 -6.41 24.87
C ALA A 95 11.67 -5.03 25.51
N SER A 96 12.74 -4.64 26.22
CA SER A 96 12.83 -3.30 26.81
C SER A 96 12.84 -2.18 25.77
N ALA A 97 13.43 -2.42 24.59
CA ALA A 97 13.42 -1.46 23.49
C ALA A 97 12.02 -1.28 22.93
N ALA A 98 11.28 -2.38 22.71
CA ALA A 98 9.90 -2.35 22.27
C ALA A 98 8.98 -1.63 23.28
N GLU A 99 9.17 -1.85 24.59
CA GLU A 99 8.44 -1.12 25.64
C GLU A 99 8.65 0.40 25.54
N ARG A 100 9.90 0.86 25.38
CA ARG A 100 10.20 2.29 25.21
C ARG A 100 9.56 2.88 23.95
N GLU A 101 9.50 2.11 22.86
CA GLU A 101 8.80 2.55 21.64
C GLU A 101 7.29 2.66 21.84
N LEU A 102 6.69 1.74 22.59
CA LEU A 102 5.27 1.79 22.93
C LEU A 102 4.96 3.01 23.80
N ASP A 103 5.77 3.27 24.84
CA ASP A 103 5.65 4.48 25.66
C ASP A 103 5.75 5.75 24.78
N GLY A 104 6.68 5.75 23.83
CA GLY A 104 6.82 6.84 22.84
C GLY A 104 5.54 7.05 22.02
N ARG A 105 4.92 5.97 21.53
CA ARG A 105 3.64 6.05 20.79
C ARG A 105 2.49 6.52 21.68
N ASP A 106 2.44 6.10 22.93
CA ASP A 106 1.40 6.52 23.88
C ASP A 106 1.48 8.01 24.18
N THR A 107 2.70 8.56 24.35
CA THR A 107 2.87 10.01 24.50
C THR A 107 2.41 10.79 23.27
N LEU A 108 2.68 10.29 22.06
CA LEU A 108 2.19 10.89 20.81
C LEU A 108 0.65 10.85 20.74
N ILE A 109 0.03 9.74 21.10
CA ILE A 109 -1.44 9.62 21.13
C ILE A 109 -2.03 10.64 22.11
N GLN A 110 -1.43 10.83 23.29
CA GLN A 110 -1.87 11.83 24.26
C GLN A 110 -1.72 13.25 23.72
N GLN A 111 -0.62 13.56 23.02
CA GLN A 111 -0.43 14.85 22.36
C GLN A 111 -1.49 15.09 21.28
N LEU A 112 -1.78 14.09 20.44
CA LEU A 112 -2.81 14.17 19.41
C LEU A 112 -4.20 14.34 20.01
N ARG A 113 -4.55 13.60 21.07
CA ARG A 113 -5.82 13.79 21.80
C ARG A 113 -5.95 15.20 22.36
N THR A 114 -4.87 15.74 22.92
CA THR A 114 -4.85 17.11 23.45
C THR A 114 -4.99 18.14 22.32
N TYR A 115 -4.32 17.92 21.18
CA TYR A 115 -4.42 18.80 20.02
C TYR A 115 -5.83 18.77 19.41
N ILE A 116 -6.41 17.59 19.22
CA ILE A 116 -7.79 17.42 18.74
C ILE A 116 -8.76 18.06 19.73
N GLY A 117 -8.58 17.83 21.03
CA GLY A 117 -9.41 18.45 22.08
C GLY A 117 -9.34 19.98 22.11
N ARG A 118 -8.23 20.59 21.65
CA ARG A 118 -8.12 22.05 21.47
C ARG A 118 -8.77 22.56 20.18
N LEU A 119 -8.90 21.71 19.16
CA LEU A 119 -9.53 22.05 17.88
C LEU A 119 -11.06 21.89 17.90
N VAL A 120 -11.59 21.07 18.81
CA VAL A 120 -13.04 20.99 19.05
C VAL A 120 -13.48 22.26 19.78
N PRO A 121 -14.39 23.09 19.22
CA PRO A 121 -14.91 24.26 19.90
C PRO A 121 -15.53 23.86 21.24
N ASP A 122 -15.21 24.56 22.33
CA ASP A 122 -15.88 24.36 23.62
C ASP A 122 -17.40 24.41 23.41
N GLU A 123 -18.14 23.47 24.00
CA GLU A 123 -19.62 23.45 23.96
C GLU A 123 -20.23 24.80 24.34
N ARG A 124 -19.51 25.60 25.14
CA ARG A 124 -19.85 26.98 25.50
C ARG A 124 -19.81 27.95 24.32
N ARG A 125 -18.80 27.88 23.45
CA ARG A 125 -18.71 28.71 22.24
C ARG A 125 -19.78 28.33 21.23
N GLU A 126 -20.12 27.05 21.14
CA GLU A 126 -21.25 26.62 20.32
C GLU A 126 -22.59 27.09 20.88
N ALA A 127 -22.75 27.11 22.22
CA ALA A 127 -23.94 27.63 22.87
C ALA A 127 -24.08 29.15 22.66
N GLU A 128 -23.01 29.92 22.87
CA GLU A 128 -22.97 31.37 22.61
C GLU A 128 -23.32 31.69 21.14
N ALA A 129 -22.74 30.95 20.19
CA ALA A 129 -23.07 31.12 18.76
C ALA A 129 -24.52 30.72 18.41
N ARG A 130 -25.15 29.81 19.17
CA ARG A 130 -26.57 29.48 19.00
C ARG A 130 -27.46 30.58 19.56
N GLU A 131 -27.13 31.13 20.72
CA GLU A 131 -27.85 32.24 21.34
C GLU A 131 -27.83 33.49 20.44
N GLU A 132 -26.67 33.83 19.88
CA GLU A 132 -26.53 34.94 18.91
C GLU A 132 -27.38 34.72 17.66
N ARG A 133 -27.43 33.49 17.13
CA ARG A 133 -28.27 33.15 15.97
C ARG A 133 -29.75 33.31 16.28
N GLU A 134 -30.19 32.85 17.45
CA GLU A 134 -31.59 33.01 17.85
C GLU A 134 -31.96 34.48 18.06
N GLU A 135 -31.05 35.31 18.59
CA GLU A 135 -31.25 36.76 18.71
C GLU A 135 -31.40 37.44 17.35
N LEU A 136 -30.53 37.10 16.40
CA LEU A 136 -30.61 37.59 15.03
C LEU A 136 -31.94 37.18 14.36
N ASP A 137 -32.35 35.92 14.52
CA ASP A 137 -33.63 35.42 13.98
C ASP A 137 -34.84 36.16 14.57
N ARG A 138 -34.79 36.50 15.86
CA ARG A 138 -35.85 37.30 16.51
C ARG A 138 -35.91 38.72 15.92
N SER A 139 -34.76 39.34 15.67
CA SER A 139 -34.65 40.67 15.06
C SER A 139 -35.14 40.70 13.61
N VAL A 140 -34.78 39.69 12.81
CA VAL A 140 -35.27 39.56 11.43
C VAL A 140 -36.79 39.45 11.40
N LYS A 141 -37.38 38.61 12.26
CA LYS A 141 -38.84 38.44 12.33
C LYS A 141 -39.57 39.73 12.74
N SER A 142 -39.00 40.58 13.59
CA SER A 142 -39.62 41.88 13.91
C SER A 142 -39.55 42.85 12.73
N LEU A 143 -38.42 42.91 12.04
CA LEU A 143 -38.25 43.76 10.85
C LEU A 143 -39.16 43.32 9.70
N GLU A 144 -39.40 42.03 9.52
CA GLU A 144 -40.34 41.51 8.54
C GLU A 144 -41.78 41.97 8.82
N LYS A 145 -42.21 41.93 10.09
CA LYS A 145 -43.53 42.44 10.50
C LYS A 145 -43.66 43.94 10.25
N GLU A 146 -42.62 44.73 10.59
CA GLU A 146 -42.60 46.17 10.31
C GLU A 146 -42.66 46.46 8.80
N ARG A 147 -41.94 45.68 7.99
CA ARG A 147 -42.01 45.79 6.52
C ARG A 147 -43.43 45.51 6.02
N GLU A 148 -44.11 44.51 6.55
CA GLU A 148 -45.48 44.18 6.16
C GLU A 148 -46.49 45.26 6.54
N THR A 149 -46.38 45.84 7.74
CA THR A 149 -47.25 46.97 8.14
C THR A 149 -47.00 48.21 7.28
N LEU A 150 -45.75 48.51 6.96
CA LEU A 150 -45.40 49.60 6.05
C LEU A 150 -45.93 49.36 4.62
N ARG A 151 -45.90 48.12 4.12
CA ARG A 151 -46.53 47.78 2.83
C ARG A 151 -48.05 47.99 2.85
N ALA A 152 -48.73 47.51 3.88
CA ALA A 152 -50.18 47.67 4.01
C ALA A 152 -50.58 49.17 4.08
N THR A 153 -49.81 49.98 4.82
CA THR A 153 -50.06 51.44 4.87
C THR A 153 -49.82 52.12 3.52
N ALA A 154 -48.78 51.74 2.78
CA ALA A 154 -48.54 52.25 1.43
C ALA A 154 -49.67 51.87 0.46
N GLU A 155 -50.17 50.65 0.52
CA GLU A 155 -51.31 50.20 -0.28
C GLU A 155 -52.59 51.02 0.01
N LEU A 156 -52.91 51.25 1.29
CA LEU A 156 -54.04 52.10 1.68
C LEU A 156 -53.88 53.56 1.22
N LEU A 157 -52.68 54.11 1.32
CA LEU A 157 -52.38 55.45 0.81
C LEU A 157 -52.53 55.52 -0.72
N ASN A 158 -52.12 54.50 -1.46
CA ASN A 158 -52.31 54.41 -2.90
C ASN A 158 -53.79 54.37 -3.27
N VAL A 159 -54.62 53.59 -2.56
CA VAL A 159 -56.07 53.58 -2.78
C VAL A 159 -56.67 54.96 -2.51
N ARG A 160 -56.25 55.64 -1.44
CA ARG A 160 -56.69 57.00 -1.14
C ARG A 160 -56.28 58.01 -2.21
N LEU A 161 -55.05 57.91 -2.71
CA LEU A 161 -54.56 58.75 -3.79
C LEU A 161 -55.37 58.52 -5.06
N ALA A 162 -55.60 57.26 -5.45
CA ALA A 162 -56.45 56.91 -6.59
C ALA A 162 -57.87 57.49 -6.45
N ALA A 163 -58.50 57.33 -5.28
CA ALA A 163 -59.82 57.90 -5.02
C ALA A 163 -59.84 59.44 -5.11
N LEU A 164 -58.80 60.12 -4.60
CA LEU A 164 -58.67 61.58 -4.74
C LEU A 164 -58.46 62.00 -6.20
N THR A 165 -57.67 61.23 -6.96
CA THR A 165 -57.47 61.45 -8.41
C THR A 165 -58.78 61.27 -9.17
N ASP A 166 -59.58 60.25 -8.84
CA ASP A 166 -60.89 60.03 -9.46
C ASP A 166 -61.89 61.13 -9.09
N ILE A 167 -61.92 61.60 -7.84
CA ILE A 167 -62.74 62.75 -7.42
C ILE A 167 -62.32 64.01 -8.19
N LEU A 168 -61.02 64.26 -8.34
CA LEU A 168 -60.51 65.38 -9.15
C LEU A 168 -60.93 65.24 -10.62
N ALA A 169 -60.82 64.04 -11.20
CA ALA A 169 -61.27 63.78 -12.56
C ALA A 169 -62.78 63.98 -12.74
N LEU A 170 -63.59 63.62 -11.74
CA LEU A 170 -65.04 63.88 -11.73
C LEU A 170 -65.36 65.37 -11.58
N GLN A 171 -64.60 66.11 -10.77
CA GLN A 171 -64.70 67.58 -10.65
C GLN A 171 -64.28 68.31 -11.93
N GLU A 172 -63.30 67.76 -12.65
CA GLU A 172 -62.86 68.29 -13.97
C GLU A 172 -63.82 67.94 -15.11
N ALA A 173 -64.70 66.94 -14.92
CA ALA A 173 -65.70 66.51 -15.91
C ALA A 173 -67.05 67.25 -15.79
N GLU A 174 -67.27 68.06 -14.75
CA GLU A 174 -68.43 68.96 -14.67
C GLU A 174 -68.20 70.22 -15.56
N PRO A 175 -69.17 70.62 -16.41
CA PRO A 175 -68.97 71.72 -17.35
C PRO A 175 -68.92 73.09 -16.65
N ASP A 176 -67.95 73.88 -17.11
CA ASP A 176 -67.80 75.35 -17.01
C ASP A 176 -69.08 76.12 -16.62
N VAL A 177 -69.12 76.63 -15.38
CA VAL A 177 -69.81 77.90 -15.08
C VAL A 177 -68.74 78.95 -14.82
N GLN A 178 -68.65 79.87 -15.79
CA GLN A 178 -67.74 81.00 -15.85
C GLN A 178 -67.54 81.71 -14.50
N VAL A 179 -66.29 81.74 -14.02
CA VAL A 179 -65.82 82.82 -13.14
C VAL A 179 -64.49 83.36 -13.66
N HIS A 180 -64.63 84.39 -14.49
CA HIS A 180 -63.85 85.64 -14.47
C HIS A 180 -62.37 85.52 -14.07
N SER A 181 -61.51 85.71 -15.07
CA SER A 181 -60.08 85.99 -14.89
C SER A 181 -59.86 87.20 -13.97
N PRO A 182 -58.87 87.14 -13.08
CA PRO A 182 -57.84 88.16 -13.14
C PRO A 182 -56.44 87.55 -13.10
N GLY A 183 -55.46 88.25 -13.68
CA GLY A 183 -54.04 87.94 -13.51
C GLY A 183 -53.39 87.17 -14.67
N THR A 184 -53.57 87.63 -15.89
CA THR A 184 -52.68 87.31 -17.02
C THR A 184 -51.34 88.02 -16.86
N SER A 185 -50.37 87.35 -16.21
CA SER A 185 -48.95 87.47 -16.57
C SER A 185 -48.05 86.29 -16.17
N GLY A 186 -48.56 85.19 -15.57
CA GLY A 186 -47.72 84.03 -15.16
C GLY A 186 -48.22 82.61 -15.52
N LYS A 187 -49.45 82.46 -16.04
CA LYS A 187 -50.13 81.15 -16.22
C LYS A 187 -49.49 80.18 -17.24
N PRO A 188 -49.01 80.59 -18.43
CA PRO A 188 -48.31 79.65 -19.32
C PRO A 188 -46.98 79.21 -18.71
N ALA A 189 -46.25 80.10 -18.04
CA ALA A 189 -44.97 79.77 -17.42
C ALA A 189 -45.10 78.76 -16.27
N LEU A 190 -46.18 78.80 -15.49
CA LEU A 190 -46.43 77.82 -14.42
C LEU A 190 -46.77 76.44 -14.99
N LEU A 191 -47.61 76.36 -16.02
CA LEU A 191 -47.94 75.11 -16.70
C LEU A 191 -46.72 74.49 -17.38
N THR A 192 -45.89 75.31 -18.04
CA THR A 192 -44.64 74.81 -18.62
C THR A 192 -43.70 74.32 -17.53
N ARG A 193 -43.52 75.06 -16.43
CA ARG A 193 -42.70 74.61 -15.28
C ARG A 193 -43.24 73.34 -14.61
N TRP A 194 -44.55 73.17 -14.53
CA TRP A 194 -45.15 71.95 -14.00
C TRP A 194 -44.90 70.76 -14.93
N ARG A 195 -45.12 70.92 -16.24
CA ARG A 195 -44.81 69.88 -17.24
C ARG A 195 -43.32 69.52 -17.25
N GLU A 196 -42.45 70.52 -17.19
CA GLU A 196 -41.00 70.33 -17.06
C GLU A 196 -40.65 69.57 -15.77
N LYS A 197 -41.27 69.91 -14.64
CA LYS A 197 -41.02 69.24 -13.37
C LYS A 197 -41.53 67.79 -13.36
N VAL A 198 -42.71 67.54 -13.91
CA VAL A 198 -43.27 66.18 -14.05
C VAL A 198 -42.41 65.35 -14.98
N PHE A 199 -42.00 65.89 -16.13
CA PHE A 199 -41.09 65.20 -17.04
C PHE A 199 -39.75 64.90 -16.36
N ALA A 200 -39.17 65.86 -15.62
CA ALA A 200 -37.95 65.64 -14.86
C ALA A 200 -38.11 64.53 -13.80
N LEU A 201 -39.25 64.47 -13.11
CA LEU A 201 -39.54 63.41 -12.14
C LEU A 201 -39.76 62.05 -12.82
N MET A 202 -40.43 61.98 -13.96
CA MET A 202 -40.58 60.74 -14.73
C MET A 202 -39.23 60.23 -15.25
N VAL A 203 -38.38 61.12 -15.77
CA VAL A 203 -37.02 60.76 -16.18
C VAL A 203 -36.20 60.30 -14.97
N GLN A 204 -36.32 60.97 -13.82
CA GLN A 204 -35.67 60.54 -12.59
C GLN A 204 -36.15 59.15 -12.14
N LEU A 205 -37.46 58.91 -12.11
CA LEU A 205 -38.04 57.61 -11.78
C LEU A 205 -37.58 56.54 -12.76
N LYS A 206 -37.67 56.79 -14.07
CA LYS A 206 -37.19 55.85 -15.09
C LYS A 206 -35.71 55.56 -14.96
N SER A 207 -34.88 56.57 -14.67
CA SER A 207 -33.45 56.36 -14.41
C SER A 207 -33.19 55.55 -13.14
N GLN A 208 -34.05 55.64 -12.12
CA GLN A 208 -33.96 54.85 -10.90
C GLN A 208 -34.40 53.41 -11.17
N GLU A 209 -35.50 53.21 -11.90
CA GLU A 209 -35.95 51.89 -12.34
C GLU A 209 -34.89 51.15 -13.15
N MET A 210 -34.26 51.83 -14.12
CA MET A 210 -33.18 51.24 -14.92
C MET A 210 -31.96 50.89 -14.06
N ARG A 211 -31.63 51.73 -13.07
CA ARG A 211 -30.55 51.44 -12.10
C ARG A 211 -30.90 50.24 -11.22
N HIS A 212 -32.11 50.19 -10.66
CA HIS A 212 -32.57 49.05 -9.86
C HIS A 212 -32.66 47.76 -10.68
N ALA A 213 -33.09 47.82 -11.94
CA ALA A 213 -33.06 46.68 -12.85
C ALA A 213 -31.62 46.20 -13.10
N GLY A 214 -30.67 47.13 -13.31
CA GLY A 214 -29.25 46.79 -13.44
C GLY A 214 -28.66 46.18 -12.16
N ASP A 215 -28.96 46.74 -10.99
CA ASP A 215 -28.48 46.24 -9.70
C ASP A 215 -29.06 44.87 -9.36
N THR A 216 -30.36 44.65 -9.63
CA THR A 216 -31.00 43.34 -9.45
C THR A 216 -30.46 42.31 -10.43
N GLY A 217 -30.19 42.68 -11.68
CA GLY A 217 -29.49 41.82 -12.64
C GLY A 217 -28.09 41.42 -12.16
N ARG A 218 -27.31 42.39 -11.66
CA ARG A 218 -25.97 42.14 -11.09
C ARG A 218 -26.02 41.22 -9.87
N LEU A 219 -26.99 41.40 -8.98
CA LEU A 219 -27.17 40.54 -7.81
C LEU A 219 -27.58 39.13 -8.22
N ARG A 220 -28.48 38.97 -9.21
CA ARG A 220 -28.86 37.67 -9.75
C ARG A 220 -27.66 36.94 -10.37
N ALA A 221 -26.85 37.65 -11.14
CA ALA A 221 -25.62 37.07 -11.71
C ALA A 221 -24.64 36.61 -10.62
N LYS A 222 -24.47 37.40 -9.55
CA LYS A 222 -23.66 37.00 -8.38
C LYS A 222 -24.22 35.77 -7.66
N ILE A 223 -25.54 35.71 -7.48
CA ILE A 223 -26.20 34.55 -6.86
C ILE A 223 -26.00 33.31 -7.73
N ALA A 224 -26.21 33.42 -9.05
CA ALA A 224 -25.99 32.31 -9.98
C ALA A 224 -24.53 31.80 -9.94
N GLY A 225 -23.55 32.71 -9.96
CA GLY A 225 -22.13 32.35 -9.83
C GLY A 225 -21.82 31.64 -8.51
N ALA A 226 -22.33 32.15 -7.39
CA ALA A 226 -22.14 31.52 -6.08
C ALA A 226 -22.84 30.15 -5.99
N GLU A 227 -23.99 29.96 -6.65
CA GLU A 227 -24.64 28.65 -6.73
C GLU A 227 -23.83 27.65 -7.55
N ASP A 228 -23.21 28.08 -8.65
CA ASP A 228 -22.36 27.23 -9.48
C ASP A 228 -21.08 26.82 -8.74
N GLU A 229 -20.42 27.76 -8.06
CA GLU A 229 -19.29 27.46 -7.16
C GLU A 229 -19.68 26.43 -6.10
N LEU A 230 -20.84 26.59 -5.46
CA LEU A 230 -21.34 25.63 -4.48
C LEU A 230 -21.66 24.26 -5.09
N ARG A 231 -22.13 24.21 -6.34
CA ARG A 231 -22.36 22.94 -7.07
C ARG A 231 -21.03 22.25 -7.36
N ASP A 232 -20.00 22.99 -7.73
CA ASP A 232 -18.68 22.45 -8.02
C ASP A 232 -17.98 21.94 -6.75
N GLU A 233 -17.99 22.70 -5.66
CA GLU A 233 -17.49 22.23 -4.36
C GLU A 233 -18.22 20.96 -3.87
N ARG A 234 -19.54 20.86 -4.09
CA ARG A 234 -20.31 19.65 -3.77
C ARG A 234 -19.89 18.46 -4.62
N ARG A 235 -19.62 18.66 -5.92
CA ARG A 235 -19.11 17.61 -6.81
C ARG A 235 -17.72 17.16 -6.36
N GLU A 236 -16.82 18.09 -6.08
CA GLU A 236 -15.48 17.79 -5.56
C GLU A 236 -15.55 17.00 -4.26
N ARG A 237 -16.38 17.43 -3.30
CA ARG A 237 -16.59 16.71 -2.04
C ARG A 237 -17.12 15.29 -2.27
N ALA A 238 -18.06 15.10 -3.20
CA ALA A 238 -18.59 13.78 -3.52
C ALA A 238 -17.52 12.86 -4.12
N VAL A 239 -16.65 13.39 -4.99
CA VAL A 239 -15.51 12.65 -5.55
C VAL A 239 -14.54 12.27 -4.44
N LEU A 240 -14.16 13.20 -3.57
CA LEU A 240 -13.24 12.95 -2.45
C LEU A 240 -13.80 11.93 -1.46
N LEU A 241 -15.10 11.96 -1.17
CA LEU A 241 -15.74 10.95 -0.32
C LEU A 241 -15.69 9.56 -0.96
N ARG A 242 -15.95 9.46 -2.27
CA ARG A 242 -15.87 8.17 -2.97
C ARG A 242 -14.45 7.65 -3.08
N THR A 243 -13.45 8.50 -3.32
CA THR A 243 -12.05 8.06 -3.33
C THR A 243 -11.61 7.62 -1.93
N LEU A 244 -12.01 8.32 -0.87
CA LEU A 244 -11.74 7.89 0.50
C LEU A 244 -12.39 6.54 0.82
N GLN A 245 -13.64 6.32 0.40
CA GLN A 245 -14.32 5.03 0.55
C GLN A 245 -13.60 3.91 -0.23
N ALA A 246 -13.14 4.19 -1.46
CA ALA A 246 -12.36 3.23 -2.25
C ALA A 246 -11.04 2.86 -1.54
N ARG A 247 -10.31 3.85 -1.03
CA ARG A 247 -9.08 3.61 -0.24
C ARG A 247 -9.35 2.84 1.05
N ALA A 248 -10.46 3.09 1.73
CA ALA A 248 -10.86 2.32 2.91
C ALA A 248 -11.13 0.85 2.56
N ALA A 249 -11.82 0.58 1.45
CA ALA A 249 -12.05 -0.78 0.97
C ALA A 249 -10.76 -1.49 0.56
N GLU A 250 -9.83 -0.81 -0.10
CA GLU A 250 -8.49 -1.33 -0.42
C GLU A 250 -7.74 -1.76 0.85
N LEU A 251 -7.70 -0.91 1.88
CA LEU A 251 -7.06 -1.23 3.16
C LEU A 251 -7.72 -2.43 3.84
N ASP A 252 -9.04 -2.57 3.78
CA ASP A 252 -9.74 -3.72 4.36
C ASP A 252 -9.44 -5.02 3.57
N MET A 253 -9.31 -4.95 2.24
CA MET A 253 -8.84 -6.09 1.44
C MET A 253 -7.42 -6.49 1.82
N GLU A 254 -6.50 -5.54 1.97
CA GLU A 254 -5.12 -5.80 2.40
C GLU A 254 -5.07 -6.40 3.82
N ARG A 255 -5.92 -5.94 4.73
CA ARG A 255 -6.05 -6.52 6.08
C ARG A 255 -6.52 -7.96 6.03
N MET A 256 -7.51 -8.26 5.17
CA MET A 256 -8.01 -9.63 5.00
C MET A 256 -6.94 -10.53 4.37
N GLN A 257 -6.25 -10.08 3.32
CA GLN A 257 -5.13 -10.81 2.72
C GLN A 257 -4.00 -11.07 3.73
N ASN A 258 -3.67 -10.09 4.56
CA ASN A 258 -2.68 -10.27 5.61
C ASN A 258 -3.14 -11.23 6.72
N ARG A 259 -4.45 -11.36 6.97
CA ARG A 259 -4.99 -12.38 7.89
C ARG A 259 -4.88 -13.77 7.27
N THR A 260 -5.31 -13.95 6.02
CA THR A 260 -5.23 -15.24 5.33
C THR A 260 -3.78 -15.71 5.19
N LEU A 261 -2.84 -14.83 4.82
CA LEU A 261 -1.42 -15.17 4.74
C LEU A 261 -0.83 -15.57 6.11
N ARG A 262 -1.30 -14.97 7.21
CA ARG A 262 -0.88 -15.37 8.56
C ARG A 262 -1.43 -16.74 8.94
N GLU A 263 -2.69 -17.03 8.59
CA GLU A 263 -3.31 -18.33 8.81
C GLU A 263 -2.63 -19.43 7.97
N GLU A 264 -2.35 -19.18 6.69
CA GLU A 264 -1.59 -20.07 5.81
C GLU A 264 -0.18 -20.33 6.36
N ARG A 265 0.51 -19.29 6.82
CA ARG A 265 1.83 -19.43 7.46
C ARG A 265 1.75 -20.26 8.74
N ALA A 266 0.72 -20.06 9.56
CA ALA A 266 0.52 -20.85 10.77
C ALA A 266 0.23 -22.32 10.45
N GLY A 267 -0.60 -22.58 9.42
CA GLY A 267 -0.85 -23.92 8.88
C GLY A 267 0.43 -24.59 8.40
N ALA A 268 1.22 -23.90 7.56
CA ALA A 268 2.49 -24.41 7.06
C ALA A 268 3.50 -24.70 8.19
N MET A 269 3.54 -23.87 9.23
CA MET A 269 4.38 -24.11 10.42
C MET A 269 3.92 -25.35 11.21
N ALA A 270 2.61 -25.55 11.35
CA ALA A 270 2.06 -26.73 12.02
C ALA A 270 2.31 -28.02 11.21
N ASP A 271 2.21 -27.97 9.89
CA ASP A 271 2.56 -29.10 9.02
C ASP A 271 4.06 -29.39 9.07
N ALA A 272 4.89 -28.36 9.07
CA ALA A 272 6.34 -28.51 9.23
C ALA A 272 6.71 -29.15 10.58
N SER A 273 6.04 -28.78 11.68
CA SER A 273 6.28 -29.42 12.98
C SER A 273 5.82 -30.89 12.98
N ARG A 274 4.66 -31.20 12.39
CA ARG A 274 4.18 -32.58 12.24
C ARG A 274 5.17 -33.45 11.45
N VAL A 275 5.69 -32.94 10.33
CA VAL A 275 6.69 -33.65 9.51
C VAL A 275 8.00 -33.83 10.27
N LYS A 276 8.45 -32.81 11.03
CA LYS A 276 9.64 -32.94 11.89
C LYS A 276 9.45 -34.03 12.94
N GLU A 277 8.33 -34.03 13.66
CA GLU A 277 8.05 -35.07 14.65
C GLU A 277 7.94 -36.46 14.02
N ALA A 278 7.34 -36.59 12.83
CA ALA A 278 7.30 -37.86 12.10
C ALA A 278 8.71 -38.34 11.72
N SER A 279 9.56 -37.44 11.22
CA SER A 279 10.96 -37.74 10.90
C SER A 279 11.77 -38.15 12.13
N GLU A 280 11.55 -37.50 13.28
CA GLU A 280 12.19 -37.88 14.54
C GLU A 280 11.74 -39.27 15.02
N ARG A 281 10.45 -39.59 14.90
CA ARG A 281 9.90 -40.92 15.19
C ARG A 281 10.52 -41.97 14.27
N ASP A 282 10.52 -41.74 12.96
CA ASP A 282 11.12 -42.65 11.98
C ASP A 282 12.62 -42.84 12.24
N GLY A 283 13.33 -41.75 12.55
CA GLY A 283 14.74 -41.78 12.94
C GLY A 283 15.01 -42.56 14.23
N SER A 284 14.07 -42.57 15.18
CA SER A 284 14.16 -43.41 16.38
C SER A 284 13.92 -44.89 16.06
N CYS A 285 12.93 -45.21 15.21
CA CYS A 285 12.65 -46.58 14.77
C CYS A 285 13.83 -47.17 13.98
N LEU A 286 14.44 -46.40 13.09
CA LEU A 286 15.62 -46.82 12.33
C LEU A 286 16.83 -47.08 13.24
N ARG A 287 17.04 -46.26 14.28
CA ARG A 287 18.08 -46.52 15.29
C ARG A 287 17.81 -47.82 16.05
N HIS A 288 16.58 -48.03 16.49
CA HIS A 288 16.21 -49.27 17.16
C HIS A 288 16.40 -50.51 16.28
N LEU A 289 15.96 -50.45 15.02
CA LEU A 289 16.18 -51.54 14.04
C LEU A 289 17.67 -51.81 13.84
N ARG A 290 18.50 -50.77 13.74
CA ARG A 290 19.95 -50.91 13.65
C ARG A 290 20.52 -51.63 14.87
N ASP A 291 20.08 -51.28 16.08
CA ASP A 291 20.57 -51.92 17.31
C ASP A 291 20.16 -53.41 17.37
N VAL A 292 18.93 -53.73 16.94
CA VAL A 292 18.46 -55.12 16.84
C VAL A 292 19.27 -55.92 15.83
N VAL A 293 19.52 -55.36 14.63
CA VAL A 293 20.32 -56.01 13.58
C VAL A 293 21.76 -56.21 14.05
N ASN A 294 22.36 -55.22 14.71
CA ASN A 294 23.71 -55.32 15.26
C ASN A 294 23.77 -56.39 16.36
N GLY A 295 22.78 -56.44 17.26
CA GLY A 295 22.69 -57.47 18.29
C GLY A 295 22.50 -58.87 17.71
N PHE A 296 21.72 -59.01 16.63
CA PHE A 296 21.57 -60.28 15.91
C PHE A 296 22.87 -60.71 15.22
N SER A 297 23.55 -59.77 14.54
CA SER A 297 24.85 -59.99 13.91
C SER A 297 25.89 -60.48 14.92
N GLN A 298 25.97 -59.81 16.08
CA GLN A 298 26.87 -60.20 17.16
C GLN A 298 26.58 -61.61 17.67
N LYS A 299 25.30 -61.95 17.90
CA LYS A 299 24.90 -63.32 18.29
C LYS A 299 25.28 -64.36 17.24
N CYS A 300 25.14 -64.04 15.95
CA CYS A 300 25.55 -64.93 14.86
C CYS A 300 27.06 -65.15 14.88
N LEU A 301 27.86 -64.09 15.07
CA LEU A 301 29.32 -64.19 15.19
C LEU A 301 29.75 -65.02 16.40
N GLU A 302 29.08 -64.86 17.54
CA GLU A 302 29.30 -65.66 18.75
C GLU A 302 29.00 -67.15 18.51
N GLN A 303 27.87 -67.45 17.84
CA GLN A 303 27.52 -68.83 17.47
C GLN A 303 28.53 -69.42 16.48
N GLU A 304 28.96 -68.65 15.48
CA GLU A 304 29.98 -69.08 14.53
C GLU A 304 31.31 -69.39 15.24
N ALA A 305 31.74 -68.55 16.17
CA ALA A 305 32.92 -68.79 16.99
C ALA A 305 32.77 -70.06 17.84
N GLY A 306 31.60 -70.28 18.44
CA GLY A 306 31.27 -71.50 19.18
C GLY A 306 31.33 -72.77 18.31
N LEU A 307 30.78 -72.72 17.10
CA LEU A 307 30.84 -73.81 16.13
C LEU A 307 32.28 -74.09 15.68
N LYS A 308 33.08 -73.05 15.39
CA LYS A 308 34.51 -73.19 15.07
C LYS A 308 35.28 -73.86 16.21
N ALA A 309 35.04 -73.45 17.45
CA ALA A 309 35.65 -74.08 18.62
C ALA A 309 35.22 -75.55 18.77
N GLY A 310 33.94 -75.86 18.54
CA GLY A 310 33.42 -77.23 18.50
C GLY A 310 34.07 -78.09 17.43
N MET A 311 34.23 -77.56 16.21
CA MET A 311 34.94 -78.23 15.11
C MET A 311 36.39 -78.54 15.47
N SER A 312 37.12 -77.61 16.08
CA SER A 312 38.50 -77.84 16.54
C SER A 312 38.57 -78.98 17.57
N ARG A 313 37.60 -79.04 18.50
CA ARG A 313 37.51 -80.15 19.49
C ARG A 313 37.21 -81.49 18.80
N LEU A 314 36.29 -81.50 17.84
CA LEU A 314 35.96 -82.69 17.06
C LEU A 314 37.18 -83.19 16.27
N GLY A 315 37.95 -82.28 15.67
CA GLY A 315 39.20 -82.59 14.98
C GLY A 315 40.22 -83.27 15.91
N ASN A 316 40.40 -82.74 17.12
CA ASN A 316 41.27 -83.33 18.14
C ASN A 316 40.82 -84.74 18.56
N LEU A 317 39.51 -84.95 18.76
CA LEU A 317 38.95 -86.27 19.02
C LEU A 317 39.16 -87.22 17.83
N GLY A 318 38.99 -86.72 16.60
CA GLY A 318 39.28 -87.46 15.38
C GLY A 318 40.73 -87.93 15.32
N HIS A 319 41.70 -87.07 15.65
CA HIS A 319 43.11 -87.46 15.74
C HIS A 319 43.35 -88.55 16.79
N ARG A 320 42.69 -88.47 17.96
CA ARG A 320 42.77 -89.49 19.00
C ARG A 320 42.19 -90.83 18.57
N VAL A 321 41.03 -90.82 17.91
CA VAL A 321 40.38 -92.03 17.37
C VAL A 321 41.22 -92.65 16.25
N ALA A 322 41.78 -91.83 15.35
CA ALA A 322 42.69 -92.30 14.31
C ALA A 322 43.94 -92.95 14.90
N PHE A 323 44.53 -92.34 15.94
CA PHE A 323 45.65 -92.93 16.67
C PHE A 323 45.29 -94.27 17.33
N ALA A 324 44.14 -94.34 18.02
CA ALA A 324 43.66 -95.57 18.63
C ALA A 324 43.41 -96.67 17.57
N SER A 325 42.79 -96.32 16.44
CA SER A 325 42.54 -97.24 15.32
C SER A 325 43.84 -97.75 14.71
N ARG A 326 44.86 -96.89 14.54
CA ARG A 326 46.20 -97.31 14.12
C ARG A 326 46.83 -98.29 15.12
N ARG A 327 46.70 -98.04 16.43
CA ARG A 327 47.21 -98.97 17.46
C ARG A 327 46.49 -100.32 17.44
N ILE A 328 45.16 -100.32 17.28
CA ILE A 328 44.38 -101.55 17.12
C ILE A 328 44.82 -102.30 15.86
N GLY A 329 44.98 -101.61 14.72
CA GLY A 329 45.50 -102.21 13.49
C GLY A 329 46.89 -102.82 13.67
N THR A 330 47.80 -102.16 14.41
CA THR A 330 49.11 -102.76 14.74
C THR A 330 48.98 -103.99 15.64
N ALA A 331 48.08 -103.97 16.63
CA ALA A 331 47.84 -105.13 17.50
C ALA A 331 47.24 -106.30 16.69
N GLN A 332 46.30 -106.03 15.79
CA GLN A 332 45.74 -107.02 14.87
C GLN A 332 46.81 -107.60 13.95
N ALA A 333 47.70 -106.77 13.39
CA ALA A 333 48.80 -107.26 12.55
C ALA A 333 49.79 -108.16 13.34
N LEU A 334 50.08 -107.81 14.60
CA LEU A 334 50.89 -108.65 15.49
C LEU A 334 50.20 -109.97 15.85
N LEU A 335 48.89 -109.95 16.10
CA LEU A 335 48.09 -111.15 16.34
C LEU A 335 48.05 -112.04 15.09
N ALA A 336 47.78 -111.47 13.92
CA ALA A 336 47.83 -112.21 12.65
C ALA A 336 49.21 -112.82 12.38
N ARG A 337 50.30 -112.12 12.74
CA ARG A 337 51.66 -112.67 12.70
C ARG A 337 51.86 -113.82 13.69
N LYS A 338 51.36 -113.69 14.93
CA LYS A 338 51.39 -114.77 15.92
C LYS A 338 50.58 -115.98 15.44
N GLU A 339 49.39 -115.78 14.90
CA GLU A 339 48.58 -116.84 14.31
C GLU A 339 49.30 -117.51 13.13
N ALA A 340 49.95 -116.73 12.24
CA ALA A 340 50.77 -117.29 11.17
C ALA A 340 51.96 -118.09 11.69
N LEU A 341 52.62 -117.64 12.76
CA LEU A 341 53.70 -118.37 13.43
C LEU A 341 53.20 -119.64 14.11
N VAL A 342 52.03 -119.61 14.76
CA VAL A 342 51.38 -120.80 15.33
C VAL A 342 50.97 -121.76 14.22
N ARG A 343 50.47 -121.27 13.08
CA ARG A 343 50.20 -122.09 11.89
C ARG A 343 51.47 -122.71 11.29
N LEU A 344 52.61 -122.03 11.36
CA LEU A 344 53.92 -122.57 10.96
C LEU A 344 54.46 -123.58 11.99
N GLN A 345 54.22 -123.37 13.29
CA GLN A 345 54.54 -124.34 14.35
C GLN A 345 53.65 -125.59 14.29
N LEU A 346 52.38 -125.43 13.92
CA LEU A 346 51.46 -126.52 13.58
C LEU A 346 51.80 -127.23 12.27
N GLN A 347 52.74 -126.70 11.47
CA GLN A 347 53.27 -127.36 10.27
C GLN A 347 54.54 -128.20 10.54
N GLU A 348 55.12 -128.16 11.76
CA GLU A 348 56.32 -128.92 12.14
C GLU A 348 56.05 -130.17 13.01
N GLU A 349 54.80 -130.46 13.37
CA GLU A 349 54.37 -131.71 14.02
C GLU A 349 53.44 -132.50 13.08
N PRO A 350 53.45 -133.86 13.13
CA PRO A 350 52.73 -134.68 12.17
C PRO A 350 51.22 -134.51 12.35
N ARG A 351 50.54 -134.49 11.21
CA ARG A 351 49.09 -134.49 11.07
C ARG A 351 48.46 -135.55 11.97
N GLU A 352 47.61 -135.10 12.89
CA GLU A 352 46.49 -135.89 13.37
C GLU A 352 45.19 -135.17 13.01
N GLU A 353 44.44 -135.87 12.16
CA GLU A 353 42.99 -136.00 12.11
C GLU A 353 42.13 -134.73 12.31
N GLU A 354 41.49 -134.31 11.22
CA GLU A 354 40.23 -133.60 11.27
C GLU A 354 39.24 -134.36 12.18
N PRO A 355 38.65 -133.73 13.21
CA PRO A 355 37.46 -134.27 13.81
C PRO A 355 36.31 -134.09 12.81
N ASP A 356 35.90 -135.25 12.32
CA ASP A 356 34.66 -135.53 11.66
C ASP A 356 33.46 -134.90 12.39
N MET A 357 32.69 -134.18 11.58
CA MET A 357 31.32 -133.71 11.71
C MET A 357 30.52 -134.27 12.89
N GLY A 358 30.00 -133.39 13.75
CA GLY A 358 29.23 -133.83 14.91
C GLY A 358 28.19 -132.85 15.43
N ARG A 359 27.16 -132.57 14.62
CA ARG A 359 25.80 -132.22 15.08
C ARG A 359 25.69 -131.00 16.03
N ARG A 360 25.50 -129.80 15.46
CA ARG A 360 24.34 -129.03 15.96
C ARG A 360 23.15 -129.93 15.70
N THR A 361 22.40 -130.29 16.72
CA THR A 361 21.16 -131.05 16.52
C THR A 361 20.30 -130.29 15.50
N LEU A 362 19.56 -130.98 14.63
CA LEU A 362 18.58 -130.32 13.74
C LEU A 362 17.70 -129.35 14.56
N ASP A 363 17.44 -129.71 15.82
CA ASP A 363 16.72 -128.91 16.81
C ASP A 363 17.39 -127.56 17.17
N GLU A 364 18.72 -127.49 17.29
CA GLU A 364 19.45 -126.24 17.56
C GLU A 364 19.42 -125.28 16.37
N LEU A 365 19.57 -125.81 15.14
CA LEU A 365 19.43 -125.03 13.91
C LEU A 365 17.97 -124.58 13.70
N GLU A 366 17.00 -125.44 14.01
CA GLU A 366 15.58 -125.07 14.00
C GLU A 366 15.25 -123.98 15.02
N ALA A 367 15.85 -124.01 16.22
CA ALA A 367 15.69 -122.98 17.24
C ALA A 367 16.30 -121.63 16.80
N GLU A 368 17.48 -121.65 16.17
CA GLU A 368 18.14 -120.47 15.62
C GLU A 368 17.33 -119.86 14.47
N VAL A 369 16.79 -120.68 13.57
CA VAL A 369 15.88 -120.24 12.49
C VAL A 369 14.59 -119.66 13.04
N LYS A 370 14.01 -120.23 14.11
CA LYS A 370 12.83 -119.66 14.79
C LYS A 370 13.14 -118.30 15.43
N SER A 371 14.31 -118.16 16.08
CA SER A 371 14.77 -116.89 16.65
C SER A 371 14.97 -115.81 15.58
N LEU A 372 15.67 -116.14 14.50
CA LEU A 372 15.91 -115.23 13.38
C LEU A 372 14.62 -114.84 12.65
N ASN A 373 13.65 -115.76 12.52
CA ASN A 373 12.32 -115.43 12.00
C ASN A 373 11.59 -114.45 12.93
N GLY A 374 11.68 -114.63 14.25
CA GLY A 374 11.13 -113.69 15.23
C GLY A 374 11.76 -112.29 15.16
N GLU A 375 13.08 -112.22 15.01
CA GLU A 375 13.82 -110.97 14.81
C GLU A 375 13.46 -110.30 13.48
N ARG A 376 13.39 -111.06 12.39
CA ARG A 376 12.95 -110.58 11.07
C ARG A 376 11.53 -110.01 11.14
N ASP A 377 10.60 -110.71 11.78
CA ASP A 377 9.21 -110.28 11.89
C ASP A 377 9.06 -109.06 12.82
N ARG A 378 9.93 -108.93 13.82
CA ARG A 378 10.05 -107.71 14.64
C ARG A 378 10.57 -106.53 13.81
N LEU A 379 11.67 -106.71 13.08
CA LEU A 379 12.24 -105.68 12.21
C LEU A 379 11.27 -105.27 11.09
N ALA A 380 10.51 -106.22 10.53
CA ALA A 380 9.49 -105.93 9.53
C ALA A 380 8.34 -105.07 10.11
N ARG A 381 7.94 -105.29 11.38
CA ARG A 381 6.98 -104.44 12.08
C ARG A 381 7.54 -103.05 12.35
N GLU A 382 8.78 -102.96 12.83
CA GLU A 382 9.46 -101.68 13.08
C GLU A 382 9.65 -100.88 11.77
N LEU A 383 10.02 -101.53 10.67
CA LEU A 383 10.11 -100.91 9.34
C LEU A 383 8.74 -100.38 8.86
N ARG A 384 7.66 -101.15 9.05
CA ARG A 384 6.30 -100.69 8.71
C ARG A 384 5.89 -99.47 9.55
N LEU A 385 6.11 -99.51 10.86
CA LEU A 385 5.83 -98.38 11.74
C LEU A 385 6.65 -97.13 11.36
N ASN A 386 7.95 -97.31 11.08
CA ASN A 386 8.81 -96.22 10.64
C ASN A 386 8.36 -95.65 9.27
N SER A 387 7.95 -96.49 8.32
CA SER A 387 7.42 -96.02 7.03
C SER A 387 6.15 -95.20 7.20
N GLN A 388 5.21 -95.63 8.04
CA GLN A 388 3.98 -94.89 8.35
C GLN A 388 4.27 -93.57 9.05
N LEU A 389 5.24 -93.55 9.97
CA LEU A 389 5.65 -92.31 10.64
C LEU A 389 6.28 -91.31 9.66
N ILE A 390 7.12 -91.79 8.73
CA ILE A 390 7.72 -90.95 7.69
C ILE A 390 6.63 -90.40 6.76
N GLU A 391 5.69 -91.24 6.31
CA GLU A 391 4.54 -90.80 5.50
C GLU A 391 3.68 -89.76 6.23
N GLY A 392 3.43 -89.96 7.52
CA GLY A 392 2.75 -88.98 8.39
C GLY A 392 3.51 -87.65 8.46
N LYS A 393 4.83 -87.68 8.67
CA LYS A 393 5.64 -86.45 8.71
C LYS A 393 5.72 -85.74 7.36
N VAL A 394 5.75 -86.49 6.26
CA VAL A 394 5.76 -85.93 4.89
C VAL A 394 4.42 -85.29 4.56
N THR A 395 3.29 -85.92 4.93
CA THR A 395 1.95 -85.33 4.74
C THR A 395 1.75 -84.09 5.59
N GLU A 396 2.11 -84.12 6.88
CA GLU A 396 2.11 -82.94 7.76
C GLU A 396 2.94 -81.78 7.17
N ALA A 397 4.14 -82.08 6.64
CA ALA A 397 4.99 -81.06 6.02
C ALA A 397 4.34 -80.50 4.74
N ARG A 398 3.77 -81.35 3.88
CA ARG A 398 3.06 -80.92 2.66
C ARG A 398 1.87 -80.02 3.00
N ASP A 399 1.08 -80.37 4.02
CA ASP A 399 -0.08 -79.57 4.43
C ASP A 399 0.35 -78.21 4.98
N LYS A 400 1.43 -78.16 5.77
CA LYS A 400 2.02 -76.89 6.24
C LYS A 400 2.49 -76.01 5.09
N PHE A 401 3.20 -76.58 4.11
CA PHE A 401 3.64 -75.82 2.94
C PHE A 401 2.48 -75.37 2.06
N ASN A 402 1.46 -76.20 1.88
CA ASN A 402 0.25 -75.85 1.12
C ASN A 402 -0.55 -74.73 1.81
N ALA A 403 -0.66 -74.77 3.15
CA ALA A 403 -1.27 -73.69 3.91
C ALA A 403 -0.49 -72.38 3.77
N ALA A 404 0.84 -72.42 3.94
CA ALA A 404 1.71 -71.27 3.74
C ALA A 404 1.61 -70.72 2.30
N LEU A 405 1.56 -71.58 1.27
CA LEU A 405 1.37 -71.17 -0.12
C LEU A 405 0.03 -70.45 -0.34
N LYS A 406 -1.06 -70.97 0.25
CA LYS A 406 -2.39 -70.32 0.17
C LYS A 406 -2.40 -68.97 0.87
N GLU A 407 -1.76 -68.86 2.04
CA GLU A 407 -1.62 -67.59 2.77
C GLU A 407 -0.82 -66.56 1.96
N GLN A 408 0.30 -66.98 1.35
CA GLN A 408 1.11 -66.12 0.48
C GLN A 408 0.35 -65.71 -0.80
N GLN A 409 -0.43 -66.61 -1.40
CA GLN A 409 -1.30 -66.29 -2.53
C GLN A 409 -2.39 -65.27 -2.15
N ALA A 410 -3.01 -65.42 -0.98
CA ALA A 410 -4.00 -64.45 -0.48
C ALA A 410 -3.36 -63.10 -0.14
N ALA A 411 -2.16 -63.09 0.44
CA ALA A 411 -1.41 -61.86 0.71
C ALA A 411 -1.03 -61.13 -0.59
N THR A 412 -0.51 -61.86 -1.58
CA THR A 412 -0.18 -61.27 -2.89
C THR A 412 -1.42 -60.79 -3.66
N GLY A 413 -2.57 -61.46 -3.51
CA GLY A 413 -3.86 -60.98 -4.04
C GLY A 413 -4.24 -59.61 -3.46
N ARG A 414 -4.26 -59.49 -2.13
CA ARG A 414 -4.57 -58.23 -1.43
C ARG A 414 -3.62 -57.09 -1.83
N LEU A 415 -2.32 -57.38 -1.90
CA LEU A 415 -1.34 -56.37 -2.33
C LEU A 415 -1.56 -55.92 -3.78
N ARG A 416 -2.00 -56.80 -4.69
CA ARG A 416 -2.33 -56.41 -6.07
C ARG A 416 -3.59 -55.55 -6.13
N GLU A 417 -4.60 -55.84 -5.34
CA GLU A 417 -5.82 -55.04 -5.23
C GLU A 417 -5.51 -53.64 -4.69
N GLU A 418 -4.77 -53.55 -3.59
CA GLU A 418 -4.33 -52.27 -3.01
C GLU A 418 -3.46 -51.46 -3.99
N LEU A 419 -2.58 -52.11 -4.75
CA LEU A 419 -1.82 -51.44 -5.82
C LEU A 419 -2.73 -50.96 -6.96
N GLY A 420 -3.76 -51.73 -7.32
CA GLY A 420 -4.76 -51.32 -8.30
C GLY A 420 -5.56 -50.10 -7.84
N GLU A 421 -5.99 -50.07 -6.59
CA GLU A 421 -6.72 -48.93 -6.01
C GLU A 421 -5.83 -47.68 -5.90
N ARG A 422 -4.57 -47.84 -5.48
CA ARG A 422 -3.60 -46.73 -5.42
C ARG A 422 -3.25 -46.17 -6.80
N THR A 423 -3.11 -47.02 -7.81
CA THR A 423 -2.86 -46.56 -9.19
C THR A 423 -4.07 -45.85 -9.77
N ALA A 424 -5.29 -46.33 -9.51
CA ALA A 424 -6.51 -45.66 -9.93
C ALA A 424 -6.69 -44.30 -9.22
N SER A 425 -6.41 -44.21 -7.92
CA SER A 425 -6.48 -42.93 -7.18
C SER A 425 -5.41 -41.95 -7.64
N GLN A 426 -4.19 -42.42 -7.93
CA GLN A 426 -3.13 -41.60 -8.51
C GLN A 426 -3.54 -41.02 -9.86
N GLN A 427 -4.11 -41.82 -10.76
CA GLN A 427 -4.59 -41.34 -12.06
C GLN A 427 -5.69 -40.28 -11.93
N ARG A 428 -6.61 -40.42 -10.97
CA ARG A 428 -7.64 -39.41 -10.70
C ARG A 428 -7.03 -38.10 -10.23
N LEU A 429 -6.10 -38.15 -9.27
CA LEU A 429 -5.39 -36.96 -8.80
C LEU A 429 -4.56 -36.29 -9.89
N GLU A 430 -3.95 -37.07 -10.79
CA GLU A 430 -3.24 -36.54 -11.96
C GLU A 430 -4.20 -35.84 -12.95
N GLN A 431 -5.38 -36.40 -13.17
CA GLN A 431 -6.43 -35.76 -13.97
C GLN A 431 -6.90 -34.44 -13.34
N GLU A 432 -7.25 -34.45 -12.05
CA GLU A 432 -7.66 -33.26 -11.29
C GLU A 432 -6.57 -32.18 -11.30
N ARG A 433 -5.30 -32.58 -11.14
CA ARG A 433 -4.15 -31.68 -11.27
C ARG A 433 -4.05 -31.09 -12.67
N SER A 434 -4.25 -31.88 -13.72
CA SER A 434 -4.20 -31.40 -15.10
C SER A 434 -5.34 -30.42 -15.41
N GLU A 435 -6.53 -30.66 -14.88
CA GLU A 435 -7.70 -29.77 -15.05
C GLU A 435 -7.51 -28.45 -14.30
N THR A 436 -7.05 -28.50 -13.05
CA THR A 436 -6.75 -27.31 -12.27
C THR A 436 -5.64 -26.48 -12.93
N GLN A 437 -4.62 -27.13 -13.49
CA GLN A 437 -3.56 -26.46 -14.25
C GLN A 437 -4.09 -25.79 -15.54
N ARG A 438 -5.01 -26.43 -16.27
CA ARG A 438 -5.68 -25.82 -17.43
C ARG A 438 -6.51 -24.60 -17.02
N ARG A 439 -7.32 -24.71 -15.96
CA ARG A 439 -8.11 -23.58 -15.43
C ARG A 439 -7.23 -22.41 -15.00
N LEU A 440 -6.08 -22.70 -14.39
CA LEU A 440 -5.09 -21.68 -14.03
C LEU A 440 -4.54 -20.97 -15.28
N GLN A 441 -4.16 -21.71 -16.32
CA GLN A 441 -3.68 -21.15 -17.59
C GLN A 441 -4.75 -20.29 -18.28
N GLU A 442 -6.01 -20.74 -18.27
CA GLU A 442 -7.13 -19.95 -18.80
C GLU A 442 -7.35 -18.66 -18.00
N ALA A 443 -7.28 -18.72 -16.67
CA ALA A 443 -7.37 -17.55 -15.82
C ALA A 443 -6.21 -16.57 -16.07
N GLN A 444 -4.98 -17.07 -16.24
CA GLN A 444 -3.82 -16.26 -16.59
C GLN A 444 -4.01 -15.55 -17.94
N ARG A 445 -4.45 -16.27 -18.98
CA ARG A 445 -4.76 -15.67 -20.29
C ARG A 445 -5.83 -14.58 -20.19
N ARG A 446 -6.89 -14.80 -19.41
CA ARG A 446 -7.92 -13.78 -19.18
C ARG A 446 -7.37 -12.54 -18.47
N ILE A 447 -6.47 -12.72 -17.50
CA ILE A 447 -5.81 -11.60 -16.83
C ILE A 447 -4.94 -10.81 -17.84
N GLU A 448 -4.19 -11.50 -18.69
CA GLU A 448 -3.39 -10.88 -19.75
C GLU A 448 -4.26 -10.11 -20.76
N GLU A 449 -5.37 -10.70 -21.21
CA GLU A 449 -6.36 -10.06 -22.09
C GLU A 449 -6.96 -8.80 -21.44
N LEU A 450 -7.45 -8.89 -20.19
CA LEU A 450 -8.00 -7.75 -19.46
C LEU A 450 -6.96 -6.66 -19.21
N SER A 451 -5.71 -7.03 -18.95
CA SER A 451 -4.61 -6.07 -18.77
C SER A 451 -4.30 -5.33 -20.07
N ALA A 452 -4.30 -6.04 -21.20
CA ALA A 452 -4.12 -5.43 -22.52
C ALA A 452 -5.28 -4.50 -22.88
N ASP A 453 -6.52 -4.88 -22.59
CA ASP A 453 -7.69 -4.03 -22.84
C ASP A 453 -7.72 -2.79 -21.93
N LEU A 454 -7.32 -2.92 -20.66
CA LEU A 454 -7.16 -1.78 -19.77
C LEU A 454 -6.08 -0.82 -20.29
N ALA A 455 -4.95 -1.34 -20.77
CA ALA A 455 -3.89 -0.52 -21.35
C ALA A 455 -4.38 0.23 -22.62
N ARG A 456 -5.11 -0.46 -23.51
CA ARG A 456 -5.73 0.17 -24.70
C ARG A 456 -6.72 1.27 -24.32
N GLN A 457 -7.56 1.04 -23.30
CA GLN A 457 -8.50 2.05 -22.81
C GLN A 457 -7.77 3.25 -22.20
N GLN A 458 -6.71 3.02 -21.41
CA GLN A 458 -5.89 4.08 -20.85
C GLN A 458 -5.24 4.92 -21.95
N GLU A 459 -4.64 4.29 -22.97
CA GLU A 459 -4.07 5.00 -24.12
C GLU A 459 -5.13 5.82 -24.88
N SER A 460 -6.31 5.25 -25.12
CA SER A 460 -7.41 5.95 -25.79
C SER A 460 -7.88 7.17 -25.01
N CYS A 461 -8.04 7.03 -23.68
CA CYS A 461 -8.41 8.14 -22.81
C CYS A 461 -7.32 9.21 -22.77
N GLN A 462 -6.04 8.82 -22.68
CA GLN A 462 -4.91 9.75 -22.73
C GLN A 462 -4.84 10.51 -24.06
N ARG A 463 -5.04 9.83 -25.19
CA ARG A 463 -5.09 10.47 -26.51
C ARG A 463 -6.24 11.48 -26.60
N SER A 464 -7.44 11.09 -26.18
CA SER A 464 -8.60 12.00 -26.19
C SER A 464 -8.39 13.21 -25.28
N LEU A 465 -7.79 13.02 -24.09
CA LEU A 465 -7.43 14.13 -23.21
C LEU A 465 -6.38 15.05 -23.84
N GLN A 466 -5.35 14.49 -24.48
CA GLN A 466 -4.34 15.28 -25.20
C GLN A 466 -4.96 16.09 -26.34
N GLU A 467 -5.87 15.50 -27.13
CA GLU A 467 -6.61 16.21 -28.17
C GLU A 467 -7.42 17.37 -27.58
N LYS A 468 -8.14 17.16 -26.47
CA LYS A 468 -8.89 18.24 -25.80
C LYS A 468 -7.99 19.33 -25.22
N VAL A 469 -6.85 18.98 -24.65
CA VAL A 469 -5.87 19.97 -24.20
C VAL A 469 -5.36 20.80 -25.37
N MET A 470 -4.97 20.15 -26.48
CA MET A 470 -4.51 20.85 -27.69
C MET A 470 -5.60 21.76 -28.29
N GLU A 471 -6.86 21.31 -28.32
CA GLU A 471 -8.00 22.13 -28.76
C GLU A 471 -8.16 23.39 -27.88
N VAL A 472 -8.13 23.22 -26.55
CA VAL A 472 -8.28 24.33 -25.60
C VAL A 472 -7.11 25.31 -25.68
N GLU A 473 -5.87 24.80 -25.76
CA GLU A 473 -4.67 25.62 -25.92
C GLU A 473 -4.71 26.41 -27.24
N SER A 474 -5.15 25.79 -28.33
CA SER A 474 -5.31 26.45 -29.62
C SER A 474 -6.38 27.54 -29.57
N CYS A 475 -7.55 27.27 -28.97
CA CYS A 475 -8.61 28.24 -28.79
C CYS A 475 -8.16 29.42 -27.91
N ALA A 476 -7.42 29.14 -26.83
CA ALA A 476 -6.88 30.18 -25.95
C ALA A 476 -5.85 31.04 -26.69
N ALA A 477 -4.93 30.44 -27.44
CA ALA A 477 -3.96 31.16 -28.25
C ALA A 477 -4.64 32.06 -29.31
N ALA A 478 -5.70 31.56 -29.95
CA ALA A 478 -6.49 32.36 -30.90
C ALA A 478 -7.16 33.56 -30.21
N ARG A 479 -7.81 33.36 -29.06
CA ARG A 479 -8.44 34.44 -28.27
C ARG A 479 -7.43 35.49 -27.80
N VAL A 480 -6.23 35.07 -27.38
CA VAL A 480 -5.15 36.00 -27.01
C VAL A 480 -4.71 36.80 -28.23
N ALA A 481 -4.47 36.16 -29.38
CA ALA A 481 -4.08 36.85 -30.61
C ALA A 481 -5.16 37.85 -31.09
N GLU A 482 -6.44 37.53 -30.94
CA GLU A 482 -7.54 38.45 -31.24
C GLU A 482 -7.58 39.62 -30.26
N ALA A 483 -7.42 39.37 -28.96
CA ALA A 483 -7.37 40.43 -27.96
C ALA A 483 -6.19 41.38 -28.18
N GLU A 484 -5.01 40.87 -28.56
CA GLU A 484 -3.84 41.67 -28.93
C GLU A 484 -4.11 42.55 -30.15
N LYS A 485 -4.75 42.00 -31.20
CA LYS A 485 -5.16 42.78 -32.38
C LYS A 485 -6.11 43.93 -32.01
N ARG A 486 -7.15 43.63 -31.21
CA ARG A 486 -8.12 44.65 -30.73
C ARG A 486 -7.42 45.72 -29.89
N LEU A 487 -6.47 45.33 -29.05
CA LEU A 487 -5.68 46.28 -28.27
C LEU A 487 -4.85 47.21 -29.16
N ASP A 488 -4.22 46.69 -30.20
CA ASP A 488 -3.45 47.49 -31.15
C ASP A 488 -4.34 48.42 -31.99
N GLU A 489 -5.55 48.00 -32.34
CA GLU A 489 -6.56 48.86 -32.96
C GLU A 489 -6.96 50.02 -32.05
N VAL A 490 -7.31 49.73 -30.78
CA VAL A 490 -7.62 50.75 -29.78
C VAL A 490 -6.44 51.71 -29.57
N ARG A 491 -5.21 51.20 -29.52
CA ARG A 491 -3.99 52.04 -29.43
C ARG A 491 -3.82 52.95 -30.64
N ARG A 492 -4.07 52.44 -31.85
CA ARG A 492 -4.04 53.23 -33.09
C ARG A 492 -5.11 54.32 -33.09
N GLU A 493 -6.34 53.98 -32.69
CA GLU A 493 -7.46 54.92 -32.59
C GLU A 493 -7.22 55.99 -31.53
N HIS A 494 -6.73 55.60 -30.35
CA HIS A 494 -6.30 56.53 -29.31
C HIS A 494 -5.24 57.50 -29.84
N THR A 495 -4.23 57.00 -30.56
CA THR A 495 -3.19 57.85 -31.17
C THR A 495 -3.79 58.83 -32.18
N LYS A 496 -4.73 58.38 -33.02
CA LYS A 496 -5.47 59.27 -33.95
C LYS A 496 -6.24 60.35 -33.20
N ALA A 497 -6.96 59.98 -32.13
CA ALA A 497 -7.73 60.91 -31.31
C ALA A 497 -6.83 61.95 -30.63
N VAL A 498 -5.69 61.54 -30.06
CA VAL A 498 -4.72 62.46 -29.45
C VAL A 498 -4.14 63.42 -30.49
N VAL A 499 -3.83 62.95 -31.70
CA VAL A 499 -3.36 63.83 -32.79
C VAL A 499 -4.45 64.82 -33.20
N ALA A 500 -5.71 64.37 -33.34
CA ALA A 500 -6.83 65.25 -33.66
C ALA A 500 -7.05 66.32 -32.58
N LEU A 501 -7.02 65.94 -31.30
CA LEU A 501 -7.11 66.88 -30.18
C LEU A 501 -5.99 67.92 -30.22
N ARG A 502 -4.73 67.50 -30.42
CA ARG A 502 -3.59 68.43 -30.57
C ARG A 502 -3.76 69.38 -31.76
N GLN A 503 -4.36 68.91 -32.86
CA GLN A 503 -4.66 69.78 -34.01
C GLN A 503 -5.75 70.81 -33.67
N VAL A 504 -6.82 70.41 -32.99
CA VAL A 504 -7.88 71.31 -32.52
C VAL A 504 -7.33 72.32 -31.52
N GLU A 505 -6.52 71.90 -30.55
CA GLU A 505 -5.84 72.78 -29.61
C GLU A 505 -4.99 73.83 -30.32
N ARG A 506 -4.16 73.42 -31.29
CA ARG A 506 -3.35 74.35 -32.10
C ARG A 506 -4.20 75.31 -32.93
N ARG A 507 -5.30 74.84 -33.53
CA ARG A 507 -6.26 75.70 -34.26
C ARG A 507 -6.90 76.71 -33.31
N SER A 508 -7.34 76.26 -32.14
CA SER A 508 -7.94 77.12 -31.12
C SER A 508 -6.95 78.18 -30.60
N ALA A 509 -5.67 77.83 -30.42
CA ALA A 509 -4.62 78.77 -30.03
C ALA A 509 -4.46 79.88 -31.09
N ARG A 510 -4.38 79.52 -32.38
CA ARG A 510 -4.31 80.50 -33.48
C ARG A 510 -5.57 81.37 -33.59
N GLU A 511 -6.75 80.80 -33.34
CA GLU A 511 -8.00 81.57 -33.33
C GLU A 511 -8.04 82.56 -32.14
N ARG A 512 -7.53 82.16 -30.97
CA ARG A 512 -7.36 83.06 -29.82
C ARG A 512 -6.38 84.20 -30.13
N GLU A 513 -5.23 83.91 -30.73
CA GLU A 513 -4.26 84.91 -31.17
C GLU A 513 -4.89 85.91 -32.15
N ARG A 514 -5.58 85.43 -33.20
CA ARG A 514 -6.31 86.31 -34.14
C ARG A 514 -7.40 87.14 -33.46
N ALA A 515 -8.12 86.55 -32.51
CA ALA A 515 -9.14 87.25 -31.75
C ALA A 515 -8.52 88.35 -30.89
N GLN A 516 -7.39 88.07 -30.22
CA GLN A 516 -6.59 89.05 -29.47
C GLN A 516 -6.10 90.18 -30.38
N GLU A 517 -5.47 89.87 -31.52
CA GLU A 517 -5.05 90.90 -32.49
C GLU A 517 -6.22 91.76 -32.97
N SER A 518 -7.39 91.13 -33.22
CA SER A 518 -8.59 91.87 -33.63
C SER A 518 -9.14 92.76 -32.50
N ALA A 519 -9.00 92.33 -31.23
CA ALA A 519 -9.39 93.10 -30.07
C ALA A 519 -8.43 94.29 -29.88
N GLU A 520 -7.12 94.07 -29.95
CA GLU A 520 -6.10 95.13 -29.90
C GLU A 520 -6.29 96.17 -31.00
N ARG A 521 -6.63 95.75 -32.24
CA ARG A 521 -6.96 96.69 -33.32
C ARG A 521 -8.17 97.54 -32.98
N ARG A 522 -9.26 96.92 -32.47
CA ARG A 522 -10.46 97.64 -32.03
C ARG A 522 -10.17 98.59 -30.88
N GLU A 523 -9.29 98.21 -29.94
CA GLU A 523 -8.87 99.09 -28.85
C GLU A 523 -8.08 100.29 -29.38
N LYS A 524 -7.11 100.09 -30.28
CA LYS A 524 -6.37 101.18 -30.94
C LYS A 524 -7.30 102.12 -31.72
N ASP A 525 -8.31 101.58 -32.42
CA ASP A 525 -9.28 102.40 -33.13
C ASP A 525 -10.15 103.21 -32.16
N ARG A 526 -10.61 102.61 -31.06
CA ARG A 526 -11.29 103.33 -29.97
C ARG A 526 -10.41 104.39 -29.33
N GLU A 527 -9.12 104.12 -29.11
CA GLU A 527 -8.16 105.09 -28.59
C GLU A 527 -8.01 106.27 -29.53
N ARG A 528 -7.90 106.04 -30.85
CA ARG A 528 -7.86 107.10 -31.87
C ARG A 528 -9.13 107.93 -31.90
N GLU A 529 -10.30 107.29 -31.81
CA GLU A 529 -11.59 107.98 -31.70
C GLU A 529 -11.64 108.84 -30.43
N LEU A 530 -11.22 108.30 -29.28
CA LEU A 530 -11.12 109.05 -28.02
C LEU A 530 -10.14 110.22 -28.13
N GLU A 531 -9.00 110.05 -28.80
CA GLU A 531 -8.04 111.14 -29.07
C GLU A 531 -8.63 112.21 -29.99
N SER A 532 -9.35 111.83 -31.05
CA SER A 532 -10.05 112.76 -31.93
C SER A 532 -11.12 113.56 -31.18
N LEU A 533 -11.95 112.88 -30.37
CA LEU A 533 -12.93 113.52 -29.50
C LEU A 533 -12.26 114.44 -28.47
N ARG A 534 -11.11 114.05 -27.90
CA ARG A 534 -10.32 114.92 -27.00
C ARG A 534 -9.81 116.16 -27.71
N LYS A 535 -9.32 116.06 -28.95
CA LYS A 535 -8.88 117.21 -29.75
C LYS A 535 -10.05 118.15 -30.08
N GLN A 536 -11.19 117.60 -30.49
CA GLN A 536 -12.42 118.38 -30.71
C GLN A 536 -12.89 119.10 -29.44
N LEU A 537 -12.81 118.43 -28.29
CA LEU A 537 -13.08 119.05 -26.98
C LEU A 537 -12.13 120.22 -26.70
N GLN A 538 -10.83 120.04 -26.93
CA GLN A 538 -9.84 121.11 -26.76
C GLN A 538 -10.07 122.29 -27.71
N GLU A 539 -10.46 122.04 -28.96
CA GLU A 539 -10.83 123.07 -29.93
C GLU A 539 -12.07 123.84 -29.46
N LEU A 540 -13.14 123.13 -29.06
CA LEU A 540 -14.34 123.76 -28.49
C LEU A 540 -14.04 124.53 -27.20
N GLU A 541 -13.10 124.06 -26.37
CA GLU A 541 -12.64 124.79 -25.19
C GLU A 541 -11.86 126.06 -25.55
N ARG A 542 -11.00 126.00 -26.58
CA ARG A 542 -10.31 127.20 -27.12
C ARG A 542 -11.33 128.19 -27.65
N ASP A 543 -12.28 127.75 -28.47
CA ASP A 543 -13.34 128.59 -29.02
C ASP A 543 -14.20 129.20 -27.91
N ARG A 544 -14.58 128.40 -26.89
CA ARG A 544 -15.26 128.89 -25.69
C ARG A 544 -14.42 129.97 -24.98
N ASN A 545 -13.11 129.76 -24.84
CA ASN A 545 -12.24 130.70 -24.16
C ASN A 545 -12.04 131.98 -25.00
N LEU A 546 -11.99 131.88 -26.33
CA LEU A 546 -11.94 133.00 -27.27
C LEU A 546 -13.25 133.81 -27.25
N LEU A 547 -14.39 133.12 -27.21
CA LEU A 547 -15.71 133.71 -27.00
C LEU A 547 -15.82 134.37 -25.62
N THR A 548 -15.26 133.74 -24.58
CA THR A 548 -15.22 134.33 -23.23
C THR A 548 -14.31 135.57 -23.20
N ALA A 549 -13.22 135.59 -23.97
CA ALA A 549 -12.30 136.72 -24.07
C ALA A 549 -12.89 137.89 -24.88
N THR A 550 -13.54 137.62 -26.01
CA THR A 550 -14.28 138.64 -26.78
C THR A 550 -15.42 139.25 -25.95
N LEU A 551 -16.19 138.42 -25.23
CA LEU A 551 -17.20 138.90 -24.28
C LEU A 551 -16.62 139.72 -23.11
N ARG A 552 -15.34 139.51 -22.72
CA ARG A 552 -14.61 140.36 -21.75
C ARG A 552 -14.21 141.70 -22.36
N GLN A 553 -13.65 141.69 -23.57
CA GLN A 553 -13.19 142.89 -24.27
C GLN A 553 -14.34 143.83 -24.64
N GLU A 554 -15.50 143.30 -25.01
CA GLU A 554 -16.70 144.10 -25.32
C GLU A 554 -17.48 144.56 -24.07
N GLY A 555 -17.02 144.24 -22.85
CA GLY A 555 -17.71 144.63 -21.60
C GLY A 555 -19.06 143.93 -21.35
N LEU A 556 -19.45 142.96 -22.18
CA LEU A 556 -20.76 142.30 -22.19
C LEU A 556 -20.94 141.21 -21.11
N ILE A 557 -19.87 140.80 -20.42
CA ILE A 557 -19.95 139.79 -19.34
C ILE A 557 -20.79 140.25 -18.15
N GLY A 558 -20.85 141.57 -17.90
CA GLY A 558 -21.74 142.15 -16.90
C GLY A 558 -23.23 142.13 -17.29
N GLN A 559 -23.55 142.02 -18.58
CA GLN A 559 -24.92 141.99 -19.12
C GLN A 559 -25.44 140.55 -19.28
N VAL A 560 -24.59 139.59 -19.69
CA VAL A 560 -24.96 138.16 -19.82
C VAL A 560 -25.23 137.48 -18.47
N LYS A 561 -24.54 137.90 -17.38
CA LYS A 561 -24.84 137.42 -16.02
C LYS A 561 -26.17 137.98 -15.45
N ARG A 562 -26.59 139.19 -15.86
CA ARG A 562 -27.92 139.76 -15.52
C ARG A 562 -29.06 139.15 -16.34
N ASN A 563 -28.80 138.77 -17.59
CA ASN A 563 -29.78 138.13 -18.47
C ASN A 563 -29.98 136.63 -18.16
N ARG A 564 -28.99 135.91 -17.59
CA ARG A 564 -29.16 134.52 -17.09
C ARG A 564 -29.96 134.41 -15.78
N ALA A 565 -30.03 135.47 -14.97
CA ALA A 565 -30.91 135.54 -13.80
C ALA A 565 -32.35 135.94 -14.17
N SER A 566 -32.56 136.60 -15.32
CA SER A 566 -33.87 137.07 -15.80
C SER A 566 -34.55 136.14 -16.82
N ALA A 567 -33.82 135.19 -17.43
CA ALA A 567 -34.33 134.22 -18.42
C ALA A 567 -34.79 132.87 -17.83
N LYS A 568 -35.03 132.78 -16.52
CA LYS A 568 -35.72 131.65 -15.87
C LYS A 568 -37.23 131.89 -15.67
N MET A 569 -37.79 132.99 -16.18
CA MET A 569 -39.19 133.40 -15.96
C MET A 569 -39.99 133.75 -17.24
N SER A 570 -39.72 133.09 -18.38
CA SER A 570 -40.62 133.18 -19.56
C SER A 570 -40.63 131.87 -20.34
N ALA A 571 -41.83 131.33 -20.53
CA ALA A 571 -42.14 130.04 -21.13
C ALA A 571 -42.38 130.11 -22.64
N GLY A 572 -42.16 128.97 -23.33
CA GLY A 572 -43.07 128.35 -24.31
C GLY A 572 -43.39 129.02 -25.66
N GLY A 573 -43.15 128.28 -26.76
CA GLY A 573 -43.92 128.42 -28.02
C GLY A 573 -43.18 128.15 -29.34
N THR A 574 -43.23 126.90 -29.84
CA THR A 574 -43.86 126.40 -31.11
C THR A 574 -43.05 126.30 -32.42
N LEU A 575 -43.27 125.14 -33.07
CA LEU A 575 -42.76 124.50 -34.30
C LEU A 575 -43.20 125.20 -35.62
N PRO A 576 -42.68 124.78 -36.81
CA PRO A 576 -43.40 123.84 -37.72
C PRO A 576 -42.49 122.74 -38.35
N GLU A 577 -42.93 121.47 -38.52
CA GLU A 577 -43.58 120.82 -39.72
C GLU A 577 -42.63 120.65 -40.96
N LYS A 578 -42.44 119.51 -41.66
CA LYS A 578 -43.25 118.30 -42.00
C LYS A 578 -42.37 117.08 -42.40
N ASP A 579 -42.89 115.89 -42.08
CA ASP A 579 -42.98 114.61 -42.84
C ASP A 579 -41.86 114.19 -43.83
N THR A 580 -41.30 112.97 -43.77
CA THR A 580 -42.01 111.70 -44.00
C THR A 580 -41.58 110.51 -43.12
N ARG A 581 -42.61 109.75 -42.74
CA ARG A 581 -42.71 108.38 -42.17
C ARG A 581 -41.71 107.36 -42.76
N VAL A 582 -41.27 106.31 -42.05
CA VAL A 582 -42.03 105.06 -41.77
C VAL A 582 -41.32 104.18 -40.71
N LEU A 583 -42.10 103.71 -39.71
CA LEU A 583 -42.04 102.49 -38.86
C LEU A 583 -40.74 102.18 -38.07
N ALA A 584 -40.68 102.12 -36.74
CA ALA A 584 -41.42 101.38 -35.71
C ALA A 584 -40.47 100.36 -35.01
N THR A 585 -40.54 100.37 -33.67
CA THR A 585 -40.33 99.22 -32.76
C THR A 585 -38.91 98.70 -32.42
N LEU A 586 -38.68 98.65 -31.09
CA LEU A 586 -37.98 97.62 -30.29
C LEU A 586 -36.45 97.66 -30.09
N ARG A 587 -36.05 97.82 -28.81
CA ARG A 587 -35.09 96.92 -28.15
C ARG A 587 -35.82 95.61 -27.80
N PRO A 588 -35.17 94.45 -27.52
CA PRO A 588 -33.76 94.08 -27.71
C PRO A 588 -33.57 92.66 -28.32
N GLN A 589 -32.53 92.42 -29.12
CA GLN A 589 -31.88 91.10 -29.40
C GLN A 589 -30.74 91.39 -30.39
N ALA A 590 -29.46 91.12 -30.08
CA ALA A 590 -28.77 89.84 -30.16
C ALA A 590 -28.93 89.15 -31.53
N ARG A 591 -27.77 88.94 -32.21
CA ARG A 591 -27.53 88.22 -33.49
C ARG A 591 -27.80 89.08 -34.74
N THR A 592 -27.00 89.11 -35.81
CA THR A 592 -25.88 88.30 -36.33
C THR A 592 -25.22 89.08 -37.47
N GLY A 593 -23.88 89.09 -37.53
CA GLY A 593 -23.12 89.44 -38.74
C GLY A 593 -22.53 88.17 -39.35
N GLN A 594 -22.90 87.89 -40.59
CA GLN A 594 -22.57 86.70 -41.38
C GLN A 594 -21.05 86.49 -41.54
N VAL A 595 -20.59 85.28 -41.21
CA VAL A 595 -19.41 84.68 -41.82
C VAL A 595 -19.87 83.47 -42.62
N ARG A 596 -19.61 83.55 -43.92
CA ARG A 596 -19.75 82.52 -44.93
C ARG A 596 -18.89 81.31 -44.52
N ARG A 597 -19.51 80.24 -44.00
CA ARG A 597 -18.91 78.90 -43.90
C ARG A 597 -19.56 78.03 -44.96
N LYS A 598 -18.72 77.44 -45.81
CA LYS A 598 -19.08 76.52 -46.88
C LYS A 598 -18.73 75.12 -46.40
N GLY A 599 -19.72 74.22 -46.39
CA GLY A 599 -19.54 72.78 -46.21
C GLY A 599 -19.98 72.24 -44.84
N SER A 600 -21.29 72.18 -44.58
CA SER A 600 -21.88 71.15 -43.71
C SER A 600 -23.00 70.50 -44.52
N SER A 601 -22.82 69.24 -44.89
CA SER A 601 -23.91 68.38 -45.32
C SER A 601 -24.80 68.15 -44.11
N GLU A 602 -26.03 68.63 -44.21
CA GLU A 602 -27.12 68.21 -43.34
C GLU A 602 -27.44 66.76 -43.72
N GLU A 603 -27.01 65.81 -42.89
CA GLU A 603 -27.69 64.52 -42.85
C GLU A 603 -28.91 64.69 -41.93
N PRO A 604 -30.10 64.26 -42.37
CA PRO A 604 -31.33 64.45 -41.62
C PRO A 604 -31.27 63.65 -40.32
N LEU A 605 -31.83 64.21 -39.24
CA LEU A 605 -31.91 63.60 -37.90
C LEU A 605 -32.49 62.16 -37.89
N GLU A 606 -33.13 61.74 -38.99
CA GLU A 606 -33.57 60.37 -39.24
C GLU A 606 -32.38 59.39 -39.39
N SER A 607 -31.26 59.77 -40.02
CA SER A 607 -30.09 58.88 -40.15
C SER A 607 -29.36 58.69 -38.82
N VAL A 608 -29.32 59.72 -37.98
CA VAL A 608 -28.71 59.65 -36.64
C VAL A 608 -29.57 58.82 -35.69
N LEU A 609 -30.90 58.85 -35.86
CA LEU A 609 -31.81 57.99 -35.12
C LEU A 609 -31.75 56.54 -35.63
N GLU A 610 -31.63 56.33 -36.93
CA GLU A 610 -31.40 55.00 -37.53
C GLU A 610 -30.06 54.40 -37.06
N ASP A 611 -28.99 55.19 -37.02
CA ASP A 611 -27.67 54.76 -36.52
C ASP A 611 -27.68 54.44 -35.02
N LEU A 612 -28.41 55.21 -34.22
CA LEU A 612 -28.60 54.92 -32.80
C LEU A 612 -29.49 53.69 -32.57
N THR A 613 -30.51 53.47 -33.40
CA THR A 613 -31.30 52.22 -33.35
C THR A 613 -30.53 51.01 -33.85
N ALA A 614 -29.63 51.17 -34.83
CA ALA A 614 -28.74 50.12 -35.33
C ALA A 614 -27.64 49.77 -34.30
N LEU A 615 -27.10 50.76 -33.59
CA LEU A 615 -26.19 50.54 -32.46
C LEU A 615 -26.89 49.88 -31.27
N THR A 616 -28.15 50.23 -31.00
CA THR A 616 -28.94 49.59 -29.94
C THR A 616 -29.32 48.16 -30.32
N ALA A 617 -29.63 47.88 -31.59
CA ALA A 617 -29.86 46.53 -32.11
C ALA A 617 -28.59 45.67 -32.15
N ALA A 618 -27.42 46.24 -32.46
CA ALA A 618 -26.15 45.53 -32.44
C ALA A 618 -25.67 45.17 -31.03
N VAL A 619 -25.98 46.00 -30.02
CA VAL A 619 -25.68 45.72 -28.61
C VAL A 619 -26.68 44.74 -28.00
N MET A 620 -27.95 44.80 -28.39
CA MET A 620 -28.99 43.84 -27.95
C MET A 620 -28.91 42.49 -28.68
N GLY A 621 -28.45 42.45 -29.93
CA GLY A 621 -28.27 41.22 -30.71
C GLY A 621 -26.97 40.45 -30.42
N SER A 622 -25.98 41.08 -29.77
CA SER A 622 -24.75 40.40 -29.35
C SER A 622 -24.89 39.60 -28.04
N GLU A 623 -26.05 39.63 -27.39
CA GLU A 623 -26.35 38.84 -26.18
C GLU A 623 -27.20 37.58 -26.45
N GLU A 624 -27.64 37.32 -27.69
CA GLU A 624 -28.49 36.16 -28.03
C GLU A 624 -27.81 35.06 -28.88
N GLU A 625 -26.53 35.18 -29.24
CA GLU A 625 -25.77 34.07 -29.84
C GLU A 625 -24.76 33.48 -28.83
N SER A 626 -25.28 32.81 -27.82
CA SER A 626 -24.54 31.75 -27.13
C SER A 626 -25.53 30.68 -26.67
N ASP A 627 -25.42 29.56 -27.39
CA ASP A 627 -25.92 28.20 -27.19
C ASP A 627 -27.33 27.85 -27.68
N PRO A 628 -27.52 26.67 -28.31
CA PRO A 628 -26.60 25.51 -28.38
C PRO A 628 -25.80 25.34 -29.68
#